data_AF-A0A7S4NFP2-F1
#
_entry.id   AF-A0A7S4NFP2-F1
#
_cell.length_a   1.000
_cell.length_b   1.000
_cell.length_c   1.000
_cell.angle_alpha   90.00
_cell.angle_beta   90.00
_cell.angle_gamma   90.00
#
_symmetry.space_group_name_H-M   'P 1'
#
loop_
_entity.id
_entity.type
_entity.pdbx_description
1 polymer ?
#
loop_
_entity_poly.entity_id
_entity_poly.type
_entity_poly.pdbx_seq_one_letter_code
_entity_poly.pdbx_strand_id
1 'polypeptide(L)'
;GETMGPQTIATNGIEFGEVCLDDKLCLKCWDFSGKPSYQFTHEYFLSDDGIYLLVFNLSEPFSCISEQLTYWLTLISQRVPSSQVLLIGTHASLISDSLQSEQIERTRDFLATSSFERLLVKEEGSVAGMKVANVVVVDSLSGKGRVEAKK
;
A
#
# COMPACT_ATOMS: atom_id res chain seq x y z
N GLY A 1 -25.37 -3.81 -10.53
CA GLY A 1 -24.20 -2.91 -10.48
C GLY A 1 -24.54 -1.85 -9.48
N GLU A 2 -24.17 -2.05 -8.23
CA GLU A 2 -24.46 -1.10 -7.17
C GLU A 2 -23.37 -0.03 -7.17
N THR A 3 -23.80 1.23 -7.28
CA THR A 3 -22.94 2.40 -7.18
C THR A 3 -22.50 2.57 -5.73
N MET A 4 -21.19 2.54 -5.50
CA MET A 4 -20.57 2.96 -4.23
C MET A 4 -20.96 4.43 -3.95
N GLY A 5 -21.84 4.66 -2.98
CA GLY A 5 -22.21 6.00 -2.52
C GLY A 5 -21.13 6.64 -1.64
N PRO A 6 -21.17 7.97 -1.42
CA PRO A 6 -20.13 8.70 -0.70
C PRO A 6 -20.39 8.63 0.81
N GLN A 7 -20.16 7.48 1.43
CA GLN A 7 -19.95 7.39 2.87
C GLN A 7 -18.90 6.34 3.17
N THR A 8 -17.62 6.72 3.07
CA THR A 8 -16.52 5.94 3.62
C THR A 8 -16.53 6.14 5.14
N ILE A 9 -17.23 5.26 5.84
CA ILE A 9 -17.15 5.18 7.31
C ILE A 9 -15.75 4.66 7.62
N ALA A 10 -14.98 5.36 8.47
CA ALA A 10 -13.66 4.89 8.85
C ALA A 10 -13.75 3.49 9.49
N THR A 11 -13.02 2.52 8.94
CA THR A 11 -12.93 1.14 9.44
C THR A 11 -12.60 1.17 10.93
N ASN A 12 -13.42 0.51 11.75
CA ASN A 12 -13.21 0.41 13.20
C ASN A 12 -12.56 -0.94 13.52
N GLY A 13 -11.23 -0.98 13.50
CA GLY A 13 -10.46 -2.21 13.70
C GLY A 13 -10.09 -2.89 12.39
N ILE A 14 -10.69 -4.05 12.12
CA ILE A 14 -10.36 -4.90 10.97
C ILE A 14 -11.66 -5.32 10.31
N GLU A 15 -11.80 -5.06 9.02
CA GLU A 15 -12.90 -5.56 8.20
C GLU A 15 -12.40 -6.69 7.29
N PHE A 16 -13.20 -7.75 7.20
CA PHE A 16 -12.91 -8.91 6.37
C PHE A 16 -13.90 -8.96 5.20
N GLY A 17 -13.38 -9.15 4.00
CA GLY A 17 -14.16 -9.34 2.79
C GLY A 17 -13.60 -10.45 1.91
N GLU A 18 -14.43 -10.96 1.02
CA GLU A 18 -14.01 -11.89 -0.03
C GLU A 18 -14.44 -11.35 -1.39
N VAL A 19 -13.50 -11.30 -2.33
CA VAL A 19 -13.74 -10.86 -3.70
C VAL A 19 -13.36 -11.99 -4.64
N CYS A 20 -14.35 -12.63 -5.25
CA CYS A 20 -14.13 -13.62 -6.29
C CYS A 20 -14.10 -12.94 -7.66
N LEU A 21 -12.96 -12.99 -8.32
CA LEU A 21 -12.76 -12.45 -9.66
C LEU A 21 -13.33 -13.39 -10.73
N ASP A 22 -13.25 -14.69 -10.49
CA ASP A 22 -13.89 -15.75 -11.25
C ASP A 22 -14.11 -17.01 -10.38
N ASP A 23 -14.60 -18.11 -10.96
CA ASP A 23 -14.86 -19.38 -10.26
C ASP A 23 -13.59 -20.06 -9.70
N LYS A 24 -12.40 -19.54 -10.03
CA LYS A 24 -11.10 -20.13 -9.69
C LYS A 24 -10.24 -19.24 -8.79
N LEU A 25 -10.55 -17.95 -8.68
CA LEU A 25 -9.77 -16.97 -7.94
C LEU A 25 -10.68 -16.16 -7.01
N CYS A 26 -10.60 -16.49 -5.73
CA CYS A 26 -11.18 -15.70 -4.64
C CYS A 26 -10.06 -15.07 -3.80
N LEU A 27 -10.15 -13.76 -3.60
CA LEU A 27 -9.25 -12.97 -2.79
C LEU A 27 -9.89 -12.76 -1.43
N LYS A 28 -9.15 -13.09 -0.37
CA LYS A 28 -9.50 -12.70 1.00
C LYS A 28 -8.90 -11.35 1.28
N CYS A 29 -9.75 -10.34 1.44
CA CYS A 29 -9.35 -8.97 1.68
C CYS A 29 -9.45 -8.66 3.17
N TRP A 30 -8.38 -8.11 3.72
CA TRP A 30 -8.32 -7.61 5.09
C TRP A 30 -8.14 -6.10 5.00
N ASP A 31 -9.16 -5.35 5.39
CA ASP A 31 -9.08 -3.89 5.50
C ASP A 31 -8.78 -3.50 6.94
N PHE A 32 -7.75 -2.67 7.09
CA PHE A 32 -7.12 -2.36 8.35
C PHE A 32 -7.32 -0.88 8.67
N SER A 33 -7.86 -0.57 9.86
CA SER A 33 -8.02 0.81 10.30
C SER A 33 -6.68 1.54 10.41
N GLY A 34 -6.54 2.70 9.76
CA GLY A 34 -5.37 3.58 9.92
C GLY A 34 -5.28 4.32 11.26
N LYS A 35 -6.24 4.12 12.20
CA LYS A 35 -6.23 4.81 13.49
C LYS A 35 -5.16 4.23 14.41
N PRO A 36 -4.35 5.08 15.10
CA PRO A 36 -3.28 4.62 16.00
C PRO A 36 -3.74 3.62 17.07
N SER A 37 -5.00 3.70 17.50
CA SER A 37 -5.59 2.80 18.50
C SER A 37 -5.65 1.32 18.09
N TYR A 38 -5.51 1.00 16.80
CA TYR A 38 -5.56 -0.37 16.29
C TYR A 38 -4.19 -0.94 15.88
N GLN A 39 -3.10 -0.17 16.06
CA GLN A 39 -1.72 -0.54 15.70
C GLN A 39 -1.31 -1.95 16.20
N PHE A 40 -1.69 -2.31 17.43
CA PHE A 40 -1.33 -3.61 18.02
C PHE A 40 -2.14 -4.80 17.48
N THR A 41 -3.33 -4.58 16.95
CA THR A 41 -4.16 -5.65 16.38
C THR A 41 -3.71 -6.08 14.99
N HIS A 42 -3.06 -5.21 14.22
CA HIS A 42 -2.62 -5.51 12.84
C HIS A 42 -1.53 -6.59 12.78
N GLU A 43 -0.67 -6.63 13.79
CA GLU A 43 0.46 -7.55 13.87
C GLU A 43 0.09 -9.04 13.84
N TYR A 44 -1.14 -9.39 14.24
CA TYR A 44 -1.61 -10.78 14.32
C TYR A 44 -2.13 -11.34 13.00
N PHE A 45 -2.44 -10.48 12.02
CA PHE A 45 -3.10 -10.88 10.78
C PHE A 45 -2.16 -10.85 9.56
N LEU A 46 -0.89 -10.50 9.76
CA LEU A 46 0.12 -10.57 8.70
C LEU A 46 0.52 -12.03 8.49
N SER A 47 0.40 -12.52 7.25
CA SER A 47 0.93 -13.80 6.80
C SER A 47 1.90 -13.64 5.61
N ASP A 48 2.81 -14.59 5.45
CA ASP A 48 3.77 -14.59 4.33
C ASP A 48 3.09 -14.90 2.98
N ASP A 49 1.93 -15.55 2.97
CA ASP A 49 1.17 -15.95 1.77
C ASP A 49 0.18 -14.87 1.29
N GLY A 50 0.55 -13.60 1.43
CA GLY A 50 -0.31 -12.45 1.16
C GLY A 50 0.32 -11.39 0.26
N ILE A 51 -0.54 -10.67 -0.46
CA ILE A 51 -0.19 -9.41 -1.12
C ILE A 51 -0.72 -8.27 -0.25
N TYR A 52 0.17 -7.34 0.11
CA TYR A 52 -0.14 -6.18 0.93
C TYR A 52 -0.36 -4.97 0.06
N LEU A 53 -1.50 -4.30 0.21
CA LEU A 53 -1.80 -3.04 -0.46
C LEU A 53 -1.53 -1.90 0.52
N LEU A 54 -0.47 -1.12 0.27
CA LEU A 54 -0.16 0.05 1.07
C LEU A 54 -0.69 1.30 0.37
N VAL A 55 -1.83 1.77 0.86
CA VAL A 55 -2.62 2.85 0.26
C VAL A 55 -2.29 4.18 0.96
N PHE A 56 -1.95 5.21 0.19
CA PHE A 56 -1.64 6.56 0.72
C PHE A 56 -2.30 7.65 -0.12
N ASN A 57 -2.49 8.83 0.47
CA ASN A 57 -3.15 9.97 -0.15
C ASN A 57 -2.13 10.89 -0.85
N LEU A 58 -2.20 11.02 -2.17
CA LEU A 58 -1.28 11.86 -2.94
C LEU A 58 -1.49 13.36 -2.71
N SER A 59 -2.64 13.77 -2.17
CA SER A 59 -2.92 15.17 -1.86
C SER A 59 -2.25 15.65 -0.57
N GLU A 60 -1.67 14.75 0.21
CA GLU A 60 -0.99 15.11 1.46
C GLU A 60 0.44 15.62 1.21
N PRO A 61 1.00 16.42 2.14
CA PRO A 61 2.40 16.78 2.09
C PRO A 61 3.28 15.53 2.09
N PHE A 62 4.31 15.51 1.24
CA PHE A 62 5.19 14.34 1.11
C PHE A 62 5.84 13.91 2.43
N SER A 63 6.08 14.83 3.36
CA SER A 63 6.58 14.49 4.70
C SER A 63 5.65 13.51 5.43
N CYS A 64 4.33 13.74 5.37
CA CYS A 64 3.34 12.86 5.98
C CYS A 64 3.30 11.50 5.27
N ILE A 65 3.29 11.51 3.93
CA ILE A 65 3.34 10.29 3.11
C ILE A 65 4.59 9.45 3.48
N SER A 66 5.78 10.07 3.52
CA SER A 66 7.04 9.38 3.81
C SER A 66 7.08 8.78 5.22
N GLU A 67 6.49 9.45 6.21
CA GLU A 67 6.41 8.97 7.59
C GLU A 67 5.51 7.72 7.68
N GLN A 68 4.33 7.78 7.08
CA GLN A 68 3.41 6.64 7.01
C GLN A 68 4.02 5.46 6.26
N LEU A 69 4.65 5.71 5.11
CA LEU A 69 5.33 4.66 4.34
C LEU A 69 6.46 4.01 5.14
N THR A 70 7.26 4.82 5.85
CA THR A 70 8.33 4.30 6.73
C THR A 70 7.77 3.34 7.76
N TYR A 71 6.73 3.77 8.48
CA TYR A 71 6.10 2.97 9.51
C TYR A 71 5.59 1.63 8.97
N TRP A 72 4.76 1.65 7.91
CA TRP A 72 4.12 0.44 7.40
C TRP A 72 5.11 -0.51 6.71
N LEU A 73 6.05 -0.01 5.91
CA LEU A 73 7.06 -0.86 5.26
C LEU A 73 7.97 -1.52 6.30
N THR A 74 8.33 -0.81 7.37
CA THR A 74 9.12 -1.38 8.46
C THR A 74 8.34 -2.47 9.17
N LEU A 75 7.06 -2.23 9.49
CA LEU A 75 6.20 -3.22 10.15
C LEU A 75 6.05 -4.50 9.32
N ILE A 76 5.74 -4.35 8.03
CA ILE A 76 5.54 -5.49 7.12
C ILE A 76 6.85 -6.27 6.96
N SER A 77 7.97 -5.60 6.72
CA SER A 77 9.25 -6.29 6.52
C SER A 77 9.75 -7.03 7.76
N GLN A 78 9.46 -6.54 8.96
CA GLN A 78 9.82 -7.21 10.22
C GLN A 78 8.97 -8.44 10.50
N ARG A 79 7.73 -8.49 9.99
CA ARG A 79 6.76 -9.55 10.31
C ARG A 79 6.62 -10.59 9.21
N VAL A 80 6.60 -10.15 7.96
CA VAL A 80 6.35 -10.97 6.77
C VAL A 80 7.38 -10.61 5.70
N PRO A 81 8.67 -10.93 5.94
CA PRO A 81 9.78 -10.52 5.09
C PRO A 81 9.71 -11.09 3.68
N SER A 82 8.91 -12.14 3.45
CA SER A 82 8.74 -12.76 2.12
C SER A 82 7.64 -12.13 1.28
N SER A 83 6.88 -11.20 1.86
CA SER A 83 5.65 -10.69 1.27
C SER A 83 5.86 -9.77 0.08
N GLN A 84 4.80 -9.62 -0.71
CA GLN A 84 4.72 -8.64 -1.79
C GLN A 84 3.92 -7.42 -1.33
N VAL A 85 4.46 -6.23 -1.52
CA VAL A 85 3.78 -4.97 -1.20
C VAL A 85 3.52 -4.19 -2.48
N LEU A 86 2.27 -3.78 -2.70
CA LEU A 86 1.87 -2.87 -3.76
C LEU A 86 1.58 -1.50 -3.17
N LEU A 87 2.24 -0.47 -3.67
CA LEU A 87 2.02 0.91 -3.26
C LEU A 87 0.89 1.52 -4.08
N ILE A 88 -0.12 2.08 -3.41
CA ILE A 88 -1.29 2.66 -4.06
C ILE A 88 -1.44 4.13 -3.69
N GLY A 89 -1.15 5.02 -4.63
CA GLY A 89 -1.41 6.46 -4.50
C GLY A 89 -2.85 6.79 -4.87
N THR A 90 -3.62 7.35 -3.92
CA THR A 90 -5.05 7.69 -4.08
C THR A 90 -5.27 9.20 -4.16
N HIS A 91 -6.53 9.61 -4.40
CA HIS A 91 -6.94 11.02 -4.46
C HIS A 91 -6.18 11.84 -5.52
N ALA A 92 -5.68 11.17 -6.55
CA ALA A 92 -5.01 11.80 -7.68
C ALA A 92 -5.85 12.89 -8.34
N SER A 93 -7.19 12.74 -8.35
CA SER A 93 -8.13 13.72 -8.90
C SER A 93 -8.23 15.03 -8.11
N LEU A 94 -7.70 15.08 -6.89
CA LEU A 94 -7.71 16.29 -6.05
C LEU A 94 -6.48 17.18 -6.27
N ILE A 95 -5.50 16.73 -7.06
CA ILE A 95 -4.25 17.43 -7.31
C ILE A 95 -4.01 17.60 -8.81
N SER A 96 -3.12 18.53 -9.19
CA SER A 96 -2.73 18.69 -10.58
C SER A 96 -1.87 17.53 -11.06
N ASP A 97 -1.91 17.23 -12.36
CA ASP A 97 -1.05 16.21 -13.00
C ASP A 97 0.44 16.45 -12.72
N SER A 98 0.86 17.71 -12.61
CA SER A 98 2.22 18.09 -12.25
C SER A 98 2.58 17.65 -10.82
N LEU A 99 1.71 17.93 -9.85
CA LEU A 99 1.91 17.55 -8.46
C LEU A 99 1.80 16.04 -8.28
N GLN A 100 0.88 15.39 -9.01
CA GLN A 100 0.79 13.94 -9.05
C GLN A 100 2.12 13.31 -9.49
N SER A 101 2.68 13.80 -10.61
CA SER A 101 3.95 13.30 -11.15
C SER A 101 5.11 13.52 -10.17
N GLU A 102 5.17 14.71 -9.55
CA GLU A 102 6.17 15.04 -8.52
C GLU A 102 6.07 14.09 -7.32
N GLN A 103 4.87 13.87 -6.78
CA GLN A 103 4.66 12.99 -5.62
C GLN A 103 5.08 11.55 -5.94
N ILE A 104 4.73 11.05 -7.12
CA ILE A 104 5.14 9.70 -7.56
C ILE A 104 6.66 9.59 -7.67
N GLU A 105 7.32 10.59 -8.28
CA GLU A 105 8.78 10.63 -8.40
C GLU A 105 9.45 10.65 -7.02
N ARG A 106 8.98 11.50 -6.10
CA ARG A 106 9.48 11.56 -4.73
C ARG A 106 9.27 10.25 -3.98
N THR A 107 8.13 9.58 -4.16
CA THR A 107 7.90 8.25 -3.58
C THR A 107 8.90 7.23 -4.13
N ARG A 108 9.19 7.26 -5.44
CA ARG A 108 10.21 6.38 -6.04
C ARG A 108 11.60 6.64 -5.47
N ASP A 109 12.01 7.91 -5.43
CA ASP A 109 13.32 8.30 -4.88
C ASP A 109 13.47 7.88 -3.42
N PHE A 110 12.41 8.08 -2.63
CA PHE A 110 12.36 7.67 -1.24
C PHE A 110 12.55 6.15 -1.07
N LEU A 111 11.89 5.33 -1.89
CA LEU A 111 12.06 3.87 -1.86
C LEU A 111 13.42 3.41 -2.37
N ALA A 112 14.07 4.20 -3.23
CA ALA A 112 15.42 3.96 -3.71
C ALA A 112 16.50 4.40 -2.72
N THR A 113 16.15 5.05 -1.60
CA THR A 113 17.13 5.36 -0.56
C THR A 113 17.66 4.09 0.09
N SER A 114 18.94 4.11 0.50
CA SER A 114 19.63 2.94 1.05
C SER A 114 18.94 2.31 2.27
N SER A 115 18.18 3.11 3.03
CA SER A 115 17.38 2.62 4.17
C SER A 115 16.31 1.61 3.75
N PHE A 116 15.65 1.85 2.61
CA PHE A 116 14.66 0.93 2.05
C PHE A 116 15.30 -0.08 1.10
N GLU A 117 16.38 0.26 0.39
CA GLU A 117 17.09 -0.76 -0.39
C GLU A 117 17.55 -1.93 0.48
N ARG A 118 18.08 -1.70 1.69
CA ARG A 118 18.43 -2.78 2.62
C ARG A 118 17.23 -3.56 3.13
N LEU A 119 16.08 -2.90 3.21
CA LEU A 119 14.82 -3.54 3.60
C LEU A 119 14.25 -4.41 2.45
N LEU A 120 14.56 -4.03 1.21
CA LEU A 120 14.09 -4.65 -0.05
C LEU A 120 15.09 -5.66 -0.65
N VAL A 121 16.37 -5.57 -0.27
CA VAL A 121 17.49 -6.36 -0.78
C VAL A 121 18.17 -7.08 0.40
N LYS A 122 18.31 -8.39 0.27
CA LYS A 122 18.76 -9.34 1.31
C LYS A 122 20.17 -9.04 1.85
N GLU A 123 20.40 -9.32 3.14
CA GLU A 123 21.74 -9.78 3.59
C GLU A 123 21.96 -11.24 3.12
N GLU A 124 23.17 -11.55 2.66
CA GLU A 124 23.52 -12.88 2.12
C GLU A 124 23.26 -13.99 3.16
N GLY A 125 22.35 -14.91 2.83
CA GLY A 125 22.07 -16.11 3.65
C GLY A 125 20.59 -16.35 3.98
N SER A 126 19.68 -15.38 3.76
CA SER A 126 18.25 -15.54 4.09
C SER A 126 17.35 -15.90 2.89
N VAL A 127 16.36 -16.76 3.16
CA VAL A 127 15.34 -17.23 2.21
C VAL A 127 14.19 -16.22 2.21
N ALA A 128 14.12 -15.43 1.13
CA ALA A 128 13.11 -14.41 0.79
C ALA A 128 13.24 -13.04 1.50
N GLY A 129 13.16 -11.97 0.68
CA GLY A 129 13.18 -10.57 1.09
C GLY A 129 12.02 -9.85 0.42
N MET A 130 11.54 -8.78 1.05
CA MET A 130 10.24 -8.19 0.74
C MET A 130 10.28 -7.53 -0.64
N LYS A 131 9.33 -7.88 -1.50
CA LYS A 131 9.25 -7.34 -2.85
C LYS A 131 8.24 -6.21 -2.89
N VAL A 132 8.69 -4.96 -2.99
CA VAL A 132 7.81 -3.84 -3.33
C VAL A 132 7.60 -3.81 -4.84
N ALA A 133 6.38 -4.13 -5.26
CA ALA A 133 5.92 -3.98 -6.63
C ALA A 133 5.55 -2.51 -6.92
N ASN A 134 5.49 -2.19 -8.21
CA ASN A 134 5.26 -0.85 -8.81
C ASN A 134 4.30 0.06 -8.02
N VAL A 135 4.52 1.37 -8.08
CA VAL A 135 3.53 2.34 -7.62
C VAL A 135 2.33 2.29 -8.58
N VAL A 136 1.15 2.05 -8.05
CA VAL A 136 -0.12 2.10 -8.79
C VAL A 136 -0.86 3.34 -8.34
N VAL A 137 -1.32 4.14 -9.29
CA VAL A 137 -2.02 5.38 -8.99
C VAL A 137 -3.47 5.19 -9.33
N VAL A 138 -4.36 5.44 -8.38
CA VAL A 138 -5.79 5.21 -8.52
C VAL A 138 -6.54 6.53 -8.42
N ASP A 139 -7.35 6.79 -9.44
CA ASP A 139 -8.29 7.88 -9.45
C ASP A 139 -9.48 7.54 -8.54
N SER A 140 -9.74 8.41 -7.56
CA SER A 140 -10.77 8.19 -6.53
C SER A 140 -12.21 8.37 -7.03
N LEU A 141 -12.42 8.99 -8.19
CA LEU A 141 -13.77 9.28 -8.72
C LEU A 141 -14.25 8.20 -9.68
N SER A 142 -13.33 7.62 -10.44
CA SER A 142 -13.62 6.62 -11.47
C SER A 142 -13.24 5.19 -11.07
N GLY A 143 -12.44 5.03 -10.01
CA GLY A 143 -11.86 3.75 -9.61
C GLY A 143 -10.86 3.19 -10.63
N LYS A 144 -10.51 3.96 -11.66
CA LYS A 144 -9.54 3.55 -12.68
C LYS A 144 -8.12 3.74 -12.16
N GLY A 145 -7.38 2.65 -12.07
CA GLY A 145 -5.95 2.66 -11.77
C GLY A 145 -5.10 2.81 -13.03
N ARG A 146 -3.99 3.56 -12.94
CA ARG A 146 -2.87 3.54 -13.88
C ARG A 146 -1.65 2.94 -13.18
N VAL A 147 -1.02 1.95 -13.82
CA VAL A 147 0.23 1.38 -13.32
C VAL A 147 1.38 2.26 -13.75
N GLU A 148 2.15 2.73 -12.78
CA GLU A 148 3.33 3.56 -12.97
C GLU A 148 4.57 2.67 -12.78
N ALA A 149 4.90 1.90 -13.83
CA ALA A 149 5.94 0.88 -13.79
C ALA A 149 7.32 1.45 -13.44
N LYS A 150 8.16 0.64 -12.77
CA LYS A 150 9.60 0.88 -12.64
C LYS A 150 10.21 1.00 -14.05
N LYS A 151 10.93 2.08 -14.31
CA LYS A 151 11.87 2.14 -15.43
C LYS A 151 13.10 1.31 -15.11
#